data_AF-A0A0Q6RV13-F1
#
_entry.id   AF-A0A0Q6RV13-F1
#
_cell.length_a   1.000
_cell.length_b   1.000
_cell.length_c   1.000
_cell.angle_alpha   90.00
_cell.angle_beta   90.00
_cell.angle_gamma   90.00
#
_symmetry.space_group_name_H-M   'P 1'
#
loop_
_entity.id
_entity.type
_entity.pdbx_description
1 polymer ?
#
loop_
_entity_poly.entity_id
_entity_poly.type
_entity_poly.pdbx_seq_one_letter_code
_entity_poly.pdbx_strand_id
1 'polypeptide(L)'
;MPKYTRASSGRSIVMFIAGSLTVGLLVGAAFLGWKAHPGACSEGGTYACMTAADWGNFFAGVFAPIAFIWLVAAVWIQSQELAEQREELRLTRLEFEENRTVMQEQANEARRQAEFIGLQTEILKRQDSDRVSERSQKDLDDAIQTISDLIHHNLSDVKILVGTDINGQEAWVAFTKATRSKDDYILHFVSMMSRSPEFFGIVGHYSVNPEVLDMINLASQMVDGIIALGKATGPRGTMTIERLKIKEFSVCLTRMLADHQAAGARRIAEALLKS
;
A
#
# COMPACT_ATOMS: atom_id res chain seq x y z
N MET A 1 -28.65 17.89 -26.36
CA MET A 1 -27.74 18.21 -27.49
C MET A 1 -28.44 19.19 -28.42
N PRO A 2 -28.08 20.49 -28.41
CA PRO A 2 -28.61 21.43 -29.39
C PRO A 2 -27.98 21.14 -30.75
N LYS A 3 -28.81 20.90 -31.76
CA LYS A 3 -28.36 20.79 -33.16
C LYS A 3 -27.99 22.20 -33.63
N TYR A 4 -26.70 22.46 -33.79
CA TYR A 4 -26.22 23.68 -34.43
C TYR A 4 -26.55 23.61 -35.92
N THR A 5 -27.66 24.24 -36.32
CA THR A 5 -27.96 24.46 -37.74
C THR A 5 -26.95 25.46 -38.28
N ARG A 6 -26.03 24.97 -39.10
CA ARG A 6 -24.95 25.71 -39.75
C ARG A 6 -25.49 26.98 -40.41
N ALA A 7 -24.96 28.14 -40.04
CA ALA A 7 -25.21 29.42 -40.68
C ALA A 7 -24.54 29.49 -42.06
N SER A 8 -24.87 28.59 -42.99
CA SER A 8 -24.33 28.60 -44.37
C SER A 8 -24.94 29.70 -45.24
N SER A 9 -25.84 30.52 -44.68
CA SER A 9 -26.63 31.51 -45.43
C SER A 9 -25.75 32.64 -45.98
N GLY A 10 -24.82 33.17 -45.18
CA GLY A 10 -23.99 34.32 -45.57
C GLY A 10 -23.09 34.05 -46.77
N ARG A 11 -22.34 32.93 -46.74
CA ARG A 11 -21.43 32.54 -47.82
C ARG A 11 -22.14 32.21 -49.13
N SER A 12 -23.32 31.58 -49.05
CA SER A 12 -24.14 31.28 -50.23
C SER A 12 -24.67 32.57 -50.86
N ILE A 13 -25.19 33.50 -50.05
CA ILE A 13 -25.71 34.79 -50.52
C ILE A 13 -24.60 35.63 -51.18
N VAL A 14 -23.42 35.72 -50.57
CA VAL A 14 -22.28 36.49 -51.14
C VAL A 14 -21.84 35.90 -52.49
N MET A 15 -21.78 34.57 -52.63
CA MET A 15 -21.47 33.93 -53.91
C MET A 15 -22.54 34.16 -54.97
N PHE A 16 -23.83 34.12 -54.61
CA PHE A 16 -24.93 34.42 -55.54
C PHE A 16 -24.89 35.87 -56.03
N ILE A 17 -24.62 36.84 -55.14
CA ILE A 17 -24.51 38.26 -55.49
C ILE A 17 -23.30 38.49 -56.42
N ALA A 18 -22.12 37.98 -56.05
CA ALA A 18 -20.90 38.14 -56.86
C ALA A 18 -21.03 37.49 -58.24
N GLY A 19 -21.64 36.29 -58.30
CA GLY A 19 -21.92 35.59 -59.56
C GLY A 19 -22.91 36.36 -60.44
N SER A 20 -24.01 36.86 -59.86
CA SER A 20 -25.02 37.64 -60.60
C SER A 20 -24.44 38.95 -61.15
N LEU A 21 -23.62 39.66 -60.37
CA LEU A 21 -22.93 40.88 -60.82
C LEU A 21 -21.92 40.57 -61.93
N THR A 22 -21.17 39.48 -61.82
CA THR A 22 -20.22 39.05 -62.85
C THR A 22 -20.92 38.72 -64.16
N VAL A 23 -22.02 37.95 -64.11
CA VAL A 23 -22.84 37.59 -65.29
C VAL A 23 -23.44 38.85 -65.91
N GLY A 24 -24.01 39.75 -65.10
CA GLY A 24 -24.56 41.02 -65.58
C GLY A 24 -23.50 41.89 -66.27
N LEU A 25 -22.28 41.94 -65.73
CA LEU A 25 -21.18 42.70 -66.31
C LEU A 25 -20.69 42.10 -67.63
N LEU A 26 -20.58 40.77 -67.72
CA LEU A 26 -20.23 40.07 -68.96
C LEU A 26 -21.29 40.27 -70.05
N VAL A 27 -22.58 40.17 -69.70
CA VAL A 27 -23.69 40.42 -70.63
C VAL A 27 -23.69 41.89 -71.07
N GLY A 28 -23.47 42.83 -70.15
CA GLY A 28 -23.34 44.25 -70.46
C GLY A 28 -22.16 44.55 -71.37
N ALA A 29 -21.00 43.95 -71.12
CA ALA A 29 -19.81 44.10 -71.95
C ALA A 29 -20.00 43.52 -73.36
N ALA A 30 -20.63 42.36 -73.48
CA ALA A 30 -20.98 41.76 -74.76
C ALA A 30 -22.00 42.63 -75.53
N PHE A 31 -23.02 43.17 -74.85
CA PHE A 31 -24.00 44.06 -75.46
C PHE A 31 -23.38 45.38 -75.91
N LEU A 32 -22.52 46.00 -75.09
CA LEU A 32 -21.81 47.23 -75.43
C LEU A 32 -20.85 47.02 -76.60
N GLY A 33 -20.09 45.92 -76.58
CA GLY A 33 -19.19 45.58 -77.70
C GLY A 33 -19.97 45.26 -78.98
N TRP A 34 -21.12 44.61 -78.90
CA TRP A 34 -22.01 44.43 -80.06
C TRP A 34 -22.56 45.76 -80.59
N LYS A 35 -22.88 46.72 -79.72
CA LYS A 35 -23.42 48.02 -80.13
C LYS A 35 -22.36 49.03 -80.60
N ALA A 36 -21.10 48.84 -80.25
CA ALA A 36 -20.00 49.74 -80.61
C ALA A 36 -19.49 49.53 -82.05
N HIS A 37 -20.34 49.64 -83.08
CA HIS A 37 -19.88 49.57 -84.48
C HIS A 37 -19.26 50.91 -84.93
N PRO A 38 -17.94 50.99 -85.21
CA PRO A 38 -17.41 52.09 -86.00
C PRO A 38 -17.84 51.92 -87.46
N GLY A 39 -18.37 52.98 -88.08
CA GLY A 39 -19.02 52.96 -89.40
C GLY A 39 -18.15 52.60 -90.63
N ALA A 40 -16.97 51.98 -90.43
CA ALA A 40 -16.06 51.56 -91.50
C ALA A 40 -15.96 50.03 -91.67
N CYS A 41 -16.66 49.23 -90.85
CA CYS A 41 -16.62 47.76 -90.90
C CYS A 41 -18.02 47.19 -91.11
N SER A 42 -18.51 47.23 -92.35
CA SER A 42 -19.90 46.91 -92.67
C SER A 42 -20.21 45.46 -93.07
N GLU A 43 -19.24 44.52 -93.09
CA GLU A 43 -19.52 43.15 -93.57
C GLU A 43 -19.00 42.00 -92.68
N GLY A 44 -18.41 42.26 -91.51
CA GLY A 44 -17.78 41.20 -90.67
C GLY A 44 -18.07 41.22 -89.17
N GLY A 45 -18.90 42.13 -88.68
CA GLY A 45 -19.19 42.31 -87.24
C GLY A 45 -18.10 43.09 -86.48
N THR A 46 -18.50 43.79 -85.41
CA THR A 46 -17.67 44.74 -84.64
C THR A 46 -16.30 44.22 -84.19
N TYR A 47 -16.23 42.94 -83.86
CA TYR A 47 -15.04 42.28 -83.32
C TYR A 47 -14.00 41.89 -84.38
N ALA A 48 -14.38 41.87 -85.67
CA ALA A 48 -13.50 41.47 -86.76
C ALA A 48 -12.49 42.56 -87.18
N CYS A 49 -12.71 43.81 -86.75
CA CYS A 49 -11.89 44.97 -87.12
C CYS A 49 -11.01 45.53 -85.99
N MET A 50 -11.05 44.95 -84.80
CA MET A 50 -10.25 45.45 -83.67
C MET A 50 -8.79 45.03 -83.79
N THR A 51 -7.87 45.96 -83.56
CA THR A 51 -6.44 45.63 -83.47
C THR A 51 -6.16 44.86 -82.18
N ALA A 52 -5.00 44.19 -82.10
CA ALA A 52 -4.60 43.47 -80.89
C ALA A 52 -4.56 44.37 -79.64
N ALA A 53 -4.23 45.65 -79.78
CA ALA A 53 -4.22 46.61 -78.69
C ALA A 53 -5.64 46.95 -78.18
N ASP A 54 -6.61 47.08 -79.08
CA ASP A 54 -8.00 47.38 -78.72
C ASP A 54 -8.65 46.22 -77.97
N TRP A 55 -8.34 44.98 -78.36
CA TRP A 55 -8.74 43.78 -77.63
C TRP A 55 -8.17 43.78 -76.20
N GLY A 56 -6.91 44.17 -76.04
CA GLY A 56 -6.28 44.31 -74.73
C GLY A 56 -7.02 45.31 -73.83
N ASN A 57 -7.38 46.48 -74.37
CA ASN A 57 -8.12 47.50 -73.62
C ASN A 57 -9.54 47.06 -73.26
N PHE A 58 -10.23 46.35 -74.16
CA PHE A 58 -11.56 45.79 -73.88
C PHE A 58 -11.50 44.75 -72.77
N PHE A 59 -10.59 43.78 -72.85
CA PHE A 59 -10.42 42.77 -71.81
C PHE A 59 -9.99 43.40 -70.48
N ALA A 60 -9.07 44.37 -70.49
CA ALA A 60 -8.68 45.08 -69.28
C ALA A 60 -9.87 45.79 -68.62
N GLY A 61 -10.73 46.45 -69.40
CA GLY A 61 -11.94 47.12 -68.92
C GLY A 61 -12.99 46.16 -68.35
N VAL A 62 -13.11 44.95 -68.89
CA VAL A 62 -14.08 43.94 -68.43
C VAL A 62 -13.55 43.14 -67.22
N PHE A 63 -12.28 42.75 -67.23
CA PHE A 63 -11.70 41.93 -66.16
C PHE A 63 -11.39 42.71 -64.88
N ALA A 64 -11.04 44.00 -64.97
CA ALA A 64 -10.75 44.82 -63.79
C ALA A 64 -11.92 44.86 -62.76
N PRO A 65 -13.16 45.19 -63.14
CA PRO A 65 -14.29 45.19 -62.19
C PRO A 65 -14.69 43.78 -61.74
N ILE A 66 -14.56 42.76 -62.60
CA ILE A 66 -14.82 41.36 -62.21
C ILE A 66 -13.86 40.93 -61.10
N ALA A 67 -12.56 41.17 -61.27
CA ALA A 67 -11.55 40.85 -60.26
C ALA A 67 -11.84 41.57 -58.94
N PHE A 68 -12.28 42.83 -59.00
CA PHE A 68 -12.64 43.61 -57.81
C PHE A 68 -13.84 43.03 -57.04
N ILE A 69 -14.90 42.60 -57.75
CA ILE A 69 -16.08 41.95 -57.14
C ILE A 69 -15.67 40.68 -56.39
N TRP A 70 -14.85 39.84 -57.01
CA TRP A 70 -14.38 38.60 -56.38
C TRP A 70 -13.44 38.85 -55.20
N LEU A 71 -12.62 39.90 -55.24
CA LEU A 71 -11.77 40.31 -54.11
C LEU A 71 -12.62 40.72 -52.90
N VAL A 72 -13.62 41.58 -53.08
CA VAL A 72 -14.51 42.01 -51.99
C VAL A 72 -15.30 40.83 -51.41
N ALA A 73 -15.82 39.94 -52.28
CA ALA A 73 -16.51 38.73 -51.86
C ALA A 73 -15.61 37.82 -51.00
N ALA A 74 -14.35 37.64 -51.39
CA ALA A 74 -13.38 36.85 -50.64
C ALA A 74 -13.07 37.46 -49.26
N VAL A 75 -12.85 38.78 -49.18
CA VAL A 75 -12.59 39.49 -47.90
C VAL A 75 -13.79 39.38 -46.96
N TRP A 76 -15.01 39.50 -47.48
CA TRP A 76 -16.21 39.39 -46.65
C TRP A 76 -16.39 37.96 -46.10
N ILE A 77 -16.21 36.94 -46.92
CA ILE A 77 -16.26 35.55 -46.48
C ILE A 77 -15.19 35.28 -45.41
N GLN A 78 -13.95 35.72 -45.64
CA GLN A 78 -12.87 35.58 -44.67
C GLN A 78 -13.18 36.28 -43.33
N SER A 79 -13.82 37.46 -43.36
CA SER A 79 -14.19 38.18 -42.15
C SER A 79 -15.26 37.46 -41.32
N GLN A 80 -16.20 36.77 -41.98
CA GLN A 80 -17.23 35.97 -41.32
C GLN A 80 -16.63 34.72 -40.67
N GLU A 81 -15.74 34.01 -41.38
CA GLU A 81 -15.02 32.84 -40.84
C GLU A 81 -14.19 33.20 -39.60
N LEU A 82 -13.51 34.36 -39.60
CA LEU A 82 -12.75 34.83 -38.44
C LEU A 82 -13.65 35.21 -37.25
N ALA A 83 -14.85 35.73 -37.50
CA ALA A 83 -15.80 36.06 -36.43
C ALA A 83 -16.35 34.80 -35.77
N GLU A 84 -16.72 33.79 -36.57
CA GLU A 84 -17.19 32.49 -36.07
C GLU A 84 -16.08 31.77 -35.27
N GLN A 85 -14.84 31.75 -35.78
CA GLN A 85 -13.69 31.17 -35.06
C GLN A 85 -13.43 31.85 -33.71
N ARG A 86 -13.62 33.17 -33.59
CA ARG A 86 -13.46 33.88 -32.31
C ARG A 86 -14.52 33.46 -31.30
N GLU A 87 -15.74 33.24 -31.75
CA GLU A 87 -16.82 32.82 -30.85
C GLU A 87 -16.61 31.37 -30.38
N GLU A 88 -16.21 30.46 -31.27
CA GLU A 88 -15.83 29.09 -30.88
C GLU A 88 -14.69 29.07 -29.87
N LEU A 89 -13.64 29.89 -30.08
CA LEU A 89 -12.54 30.03 -29.12
C LEU A 89 -13.01 30.59 -27.77
N ARG A 90 -13.98 31.52 -27.76
CA ARG A 90 -14.55 32.09 -26.53
C ARG A 90 -15.31 31.03 -25.75
N LEU A 91 -16.15 30.24 -26.41
CA LEU A 91 -16.89 29.13 -25.81
C LEU A 91 -15.94 28.07 -25.26
N THR A 92 -14.92 27.70 -26.05
CA THR A 92 -13.89 26.73 -25.64
C THR A 92 -13.15 27.18 -24.37
N ARG A 93 -12.86 28.48 -24.23
CA ARG A 93 -12.22 29.00 -23.00
C ARG A 93 -13.11 28.85 -21.77
N LEU A 94 -14.41 29.12 -21.90
CA LEU A 94 -15.37 28.94 -20.81
C LEU A 94 -15.46 27.46 -20.39
N GLU A 95 -15.52 26.54 -21.34
CA GLU A 95 -15.51 25.10 -21.06
C GLU A 95 -14.20 24.66 -20.39
N PHE A 96 -13.05 25.22 -20.78
CA PHE A 96 -11.78 24.95 -20.11
C PHE A 96 -11.72 25.48 -18.68
N GLU A 97 -12.32 26.65 -18.41
CA GLU A 97 -12.41 27.21 -17.05
C GLU A 97 -13.27 26.33 -16.13
N GLU A 98 -14.40 25.85 -16.64
CA GLU A 98 -15.28 24.92 -15.91
C GLU A 98 -14.56 23.59 -15.65
N ASN A 99 -13.94 23.00 -16.68
CA ASN A 99 -13.16 21.76 -16.54
C ASN A 99 -12.01 21.91 -15.53
N ARG A 100 -11.34 23.07 -15.50
CA ARG A 100 -10.28 23.33 -14.53
C ARG A 100 -10.81 23.35 -13.10
N THR A 101 -12.01 23.89 -12.91
CA THR A 101 -12.67 23.92 -11.58
C THR A 101 -12.98 22.50 -11.11
N VAL A 102 -13.60 21.69 -11.96
CA VAL A 102 -13.89 20.28 -11.66
C VAL A 102 -12.61 19.50 -11.36
N MET A 103 -11.55 19.70 -12.14
CA MET A 103 -10.25 19.06 -11.89
C MET A 103 -9.64 19.47 -10.55
N GLN A 104 -9.78 20.74 -10.14
CA GLN A 104 -9.32 21.20 -8.83
C GLN A 104 -10.12 20.57 -7.69
N GLU A 105 -11.44 20.45 -7.84
CA GLU A 105 -12.30 19.77 -6.87
C GLU A 105 -11.93 18.29 -6.75
N GLN A 106 -11.75 17.59 -7.87
CA GLN A 106 -11.31 16.19 -7.89
C GLN A 106 -9.92 16.01 -7.24
N ALA A 107 -8.98 16.91 -7.50
CA ALA A 107 -7.66 16.87 -6.87
C ALA A 107 -7.75 17.07 -5.35
N ASN A 108 -8.61 17.98 -4.89
CA ASN A 108 -8.86 18.23 -3.48
C ASN A 108 -9.52 17.03 -2.80
N GLU A 109 -10.52 16.42 -3.44
CA GLU A 109 -11.17 15.20 -2.95
C GLU A 109 -10.19 14.03 -2.88
N ALA A 110 -9.38 13.81 -3.93
CA ALA A 110 -8.34 12.79 -3.94
C ALA A 110 -7.33 12.98 -2.80
N ARG A 111 -6.95 14.24 -2.51
CA ARG A 111 -6.07 14.56 -1.38
C ARG A 111 -6.70 14.21 -0.03
N ARG A 112 -7.98 14.54 0.16
CA ARG A 112 -8.72 14.16 1.39
C ARG A 112 -8.83 12.64 1.51
N GLN A 113 -9.14 11.93 0.43
CA GLN A 113 -9.19 10.46 0.44
C GLN A 113 -7.83 9.84 0.83
N ALA A 114 -6.73 10.36 0.29
CA ALA A 114 -5.39 9.90 0.68
C ALA A 114 -5.11 10.11 2.17
N GLU A 115 -5.54 11.23 2.75
CA GLU A 115 -5.44 11.49 4.19
C GLU A 115 -6.26 10.49 5.02
N PHE A 116 -7.51 10.23 4.63
CA PHE A 116 -8.36 9.24 5.30
C PHE A 116 -7.78 7.81 5.22
N ILE A 117 -7.19 7.43 4.09
CA ILE A 117 -6.51 6.14 3.94
C ILE A 117 -5.25 6.07 4.82
N GLY A 118 -4.52 7.18 4.93
CA GLY A 118 -3.38 7.31 5.84
C GLY A 118 -3.77 7.05 7.29
N LEU A 119 -4.82 7.73 7.76
CA LEU A 119 -5.36 7.55 9.11
C LEU A 119 -5.84 6.11 9.37
N GLN A 120 -6.57 5.51 8.43
CA GLN A 120 -7.01 4.11 8.54
C GLN A 120 -5.83 3.14 8.62
N THR A 121 -4.79 3.37 7.83
CA THR A 121 -3.57 2.55 7.84
C THR A 121 -2.85 2.66 9.18
N GLU A 122 -2.80 3.85 9.78
CA GLU A 122 -2.21 4.06 11.11
C GLU A 122 -3.00 3.32 12.20
N ILE A 123 -4.34 3.41 12.17
CA ILE A 123 -5.20 2.69 13.11
C ILE A 123 -5.00 1.18 12.99
N LEU A 124 -4.96 0.65 11.76
CA LEU A 124 -4.73 -0.78 11.52
C LEU A 124 -3.36 -1.24 12.03
N LYS A 125 -2.30 -0.46 11.78
CA LYS A 125 -0.96 -0.77 12.31
C LYS A 125 -0.94 -0.81 13.84
N ARG A 126 -1.64 0.13 14.49
CA ARG A 126 -1.74 0.16 15.94
C ARG A 126 -2.50 -1.05 16.48
N GLN A 127 -3.64 -1.38 15.89
CA GLN A 127 -4.42 -2.56 16.28
C GLN A 127 -3.65 -3.87 16.11
N ASP A 128 -2.86 -4.00 15.04
CA ASP A 128 -2.05 -5.19 14.81
C ASP A 128 -0.94 -5.32 15.86
N SER A 129 -0.25 -4.23 16.18
CA SER A 129 0.74 -4.20 17.26
C SER A 129 0.15 -4.55 18.63
N ASP A 130 -1.04 -4.05 18.94
CA ASP A 130 -1.75 -4.35 20.19
C ASP A 130 -2.13 -5.84 20.25
N ARG A 131 -2.67 -6.40 19.17
CA ARG A 131 -3.00 -7.84 19.07
C ARG A 131 -1.79 -8.74 19.21
N VAL A 132 -0.66 -8.38 18.60
CA VAL A 132 0.59 -9.14 18.72
C VAL A 132 1.08 -9.16 20.17
N SER A 133 0.98 -8.01 20.87
CA SER A 133 1.35 -7.92 22.28
C SER A 133 0.41 -8.73 23.18
N GLU A 134 -0.90 -8.63 22.96
CA GLU A 134 -1.90 -9.41 23.70
C GLU A 134 -1.70 -10.92 23.49
N ARG A 135 -1.45 -11.34 22.26
CA ARG A 135 -1.19 -12.75 21.93
C ARG A 135 0.08 -13.25 22.61
N SER A 136 1.17 -12.50 22.53
CA SER A 136 2.44 -12.86 23.18
C SER A 136 2.28 -12.97 24.70
N GLN A 137 1.51 -12.06 25.31
CA GLN A 137 1.21 -12.12 26.74
C GLN A 137 0.38 -13.35 27.11
N LYS A 138 -0.63 -13.68 26.30
CA LYS A 138 -1.43 -14.89 26.50
C LYS A 138 -0.58 -16.15 26.36
N ASP A 139 0.25 -16.24 25.33
CA ASP A 139 1.15 -17.37 25.12
C ASP A 139 2.12 -17.56 26.31
N LEU A 140 2.61 -16.45 26.89
CA LEU A 140 3.39 -16.47 28.13
C LEU A 140 2.59 -16.99 29.33
N ASP A 141 1.37 -16.51 29.52
CA ASP A 141 0.50 -16.92 30.63
C ASP A 141 0.10 -18.40 30.54
N ASP A 142 -0.17 -18.90 29.32
CA ASP A 142 -0.47 -20.29 29.02
C ASP A 142 0.76 -21.19 29.26
N ALA A 143 1.96 -20.73 28.90
CA ALA A 143 3.21 -21.45 29.19
C ALA A 143 3.49 -21.53 30.70
N ILE A 144 3.24 -20.43 31.44
CA ILE A 144 3.34 -20.39 32.91
C ILE A 144 2.32 -21.36 33.54
N GLN A 145 1.10 -21.42 33.01
CA GLN A 145 0.10 -22.38 33.48
C GLN A 145 0.57 -23.81 33.25
N THR A 146 1.06 -24.11 32.05
CA THR A 146 1.51 -25.46 31.69
C THR A 146 2.66 -25.93 32.57
N ILE A 147 3.64 -25.08 32.91
CA ILE A 147 4.72 -25.46 33.82
C ILE A 147 4.21 -25.66 35.26
N SER A 148 3.24 -24.85 35.70
CA SER A 148 2.60 -25.02 36.99
C SER A 148 1.89 -26.38 37.08
N ASP A 149 1.15 -26.75 36.04
CA ASP A 149 0.46 -28.04 35.94
C ASP A 149 1.45 -29.21 35.87
N LEU A 150 2.57 -29.07 35.14
CA LEU A 150 3.64 -30.07 35.12
C LEU A 150 4.19 -30.31 36.54
N ILE A 151 4.48 -29.23 37.28
CA ILE A 151 4.97 -29.33 38.66
C ILE A 151 3.90 -29.99 39.55
N HIS A 152 2.65 -29.52 39.46
CA HIS A 152 1.56 -29.97 40.30
C HIS A 152 1.23 -31.46 40.08
N HIS A 153 1.20 -31.92 38.84
CA HIS A 153 0.74 -33.27 38.51
C HIS A 153 1.87 -34.29 38.43
N ASN A 154 3.07 -33.91 37.98
CA ASN A 154 4.14 -34.87 37.65
C ASN A 154 5.35 -34.79 38.59
N LEU A 155 5.61 -33.64 39.21
CA LEU A 155 6.75 -33.46 40.11
C LEU A 155 6.35 -33.39 41.58
N SER A 156 5.06 -33.34 41.87
CA SER A 156 4.56 -33.33 43.24
C SER A 156 4.37 -34.75 43.78
N ASP A 157 4.76 -34.94 45.03
CA ASP A 157 4.72 -36.20 45.79
C ASP A 157 5.60 -37.32 45.19
N VAL A 158 6.55 -36.95 44.32
CA VAL A 158 7.54 -37.87 43.74
C VAL A 158 8.92 -37.62 44.36
N LYS A 159 9.69 -38.69 44.61
CA LYS A 159 11.09 -38.58 45.05
C LYS A 159 11.92 -37.92 43.94
N ILE A 160 12.34 -36.68 44.14
CA ILE A 160 13.14 -35.91 43.17
C ILE A 160 14.64 -36.18 43.38
N LEU A 161 15.08 -36.10 44.64
CA LEU A 161 16.45 -36.42 45.03
C LEU A 161 16.44 -37.63 45.94
N VAL A 162 17.42 -38.52 45.77
CA VAL A 162 17.65 -39.69 46.61
C VAL A 162 19.12 -39.70 47.04
N GLY A 163 19.37 -39.92 48.33
CA GLY A 163 20.70 -40.01 48.91
C GLY A 163 20.67 -40.73 50.27
N THR A 164 21.65 -40.46 51.12
CA THR A 164 21.76 -41.04 52.45
C THR A 164 21.63 -39.99 53.55
N ASP A 165 21.07 -40.32 54.70
CA ASP A 165 21.07 -39.45 55.89
C ASP A 165 22.36 -39.57 56.72
N ILE A 166 22.42 -38.87 57.86
CA ILE A 166 23.53 -38.95 58.83
C ILE A 166 23.76 -40.36 59.40
N ASN A 167 22.75 -41.23 59.34
CA ASN A 167 22.80 -42.60 59.86
C ASN A 167 23.12 -43.61 58.75
N GLY A 168 23.32 -43.16 57.51
CA GLY A 168 23.53 -44.01 56.34
C GLY A 168 22.26 -44.68 55.81
N GLN A 169 21.07 -44.24 56.24
CA GLN A 169 19.78 -44.72 55.74
C GLN A 169 19.38 -43.95 54.47
N GLU A 170 18.55 -44.54 53.62
CA GLU A 170 18.02 -43.86 52.43
C GLU A 170 17.16 -42.65 52.84
N ALA A 171 17.54 -41.47 52.35
CA ALA A 171 16.79 -40.23 52.49
C ALA A 171 16.43 -39.68 51.11
N TRP A 172 15.29 -39.00 51.03
CA TRP A 172 14.80 -38.44 49.77
C TRP A 172 14.19 -37.05 49.97
N VAL A 173 14.16 -36.27 48.90
CA VAL A 173 13.43 -34.99 48.83
C VAL A 173 12.31 -35.13 47.82
N ALA A 174 11.08 -34.83 48.25
CA ALA A 174 9.92 -34.71 47.38
C ALA A 174 9.27 -33.36 47.58
N PHE A 175 8.66 -32.85 46.52
CA PHE A 175 7.87 -31.65 46.59
C PHE A 175 6.44 -32.00 46.99
N THR A 176 5.99 -31.58 48.16
CA THR A 176 4.62 -31.88 48.60
C THR A 176 3.62 -30.93 47.96
N LYS A 177 2.46 -31.47 47.54
CA LYS A 177 1.34 -30.63 47.08
C LYS A 177 0.89 -29.66 48.17
N ALA A 178 0.62 -28.42 47.79
CA ALA A 178 0.05 -27.40 48.66
C ALA A 178 -1.13 -26.74 47.94
N THR A 179 -2.26 -26.47 48.60
CA THR A 179 -3.36 -25.71 48.00
C THR A 179 -2.97 -24.24 47.87
N ARG A 180 -2.32 -23.86 46.76
CA ARG A 180 -1.84 -22.49 46.50
C ARG A 180 -2.10 -22.07 45.07
N SER A 181 -1.95 -20.77 44.78
CA SER A 181 -2.03 -20.24 43.41
C SER A 181 -0.95 -20.83 42.50
N LYS A 182 -1.13 -20.75 41.18
CA LYS A 182 -0.14 -21.23 40.19
C LYS A 182 1.25 -20.62 40.38
N ASP A 183 1.27 -19.32 40.71
CA ASP A 183 2.48 -18.53 40.92
C ASP A 183 3.20 -18.99 42.20
N ASP A 184 2.44 -19.20 43.28
CA ASP A 184 2.97 -19.71 44.55
C ASP A 184 3.53 -21.12 44.41
N TYR A 185 2.93 -21.95 43.55
CA TYR A 185 3.41 -23.29 43.27
C TYR A 185 4.80 -23.26 42.64
N ILE A 186 4.97 -22.44 41.60
CA ILE A 186 6.26 -22.27 40.93
C ILE A 186 7.28 -21.72 41.93
N LEU A 187 6.94 -20.66 42.67
CA LEU A 187 7.85 -20.06 43.65
C LEU A 187 8.26 -21.02 44.77
N HIS A 188 7.33 -21.82 45.27
CA HIS A 188 7.62 -22.82 46.30
C HIS A 188 8.52 -23.93 45.77
N PHE A 189 8.26 -24.40 44.55
CA PHE A 189 9.08 -25.42 43.89
C PHE A 189 10.50 -24.90 43.63
N VAL A 190 10.63 -23.69 43.09
CA VAL A 190 11.93 -23.02 42.91
C VAL A 190 12.64 -22.87 44.25
N SER A 191 11.95 -22.40 45.29
CA SER A 191 12.55 -22.27 46.63
C SER A 191 13.03 -23.60 47.20
N MET A 192 12.35 -24.71 46.93
CA MET A 192 12.79 -26.04 47.35
C MET A 192 14.06 -26.45 46.60
N MET A 193 14.10 -26.32 45.26
CA MET A 193 15.26 -26.70 44.46
C MET A 193 16.48 -25.81 44.67
N SER A 194 16.29 -24.56 45.09
CA SER A 194 17.40 -23.66 45.42
C SER A 194 18.08 -24.00 46.75
N ARG A 195 17.48 -24.85 47.59
CA ARG A 195 18.09 -25.29 48.86
C ARG A 195 19.08 -26.42 48.64
N SER A 196 20.15 -26.43 49.43
CA SER A 196 21.09 -27.55 49.47
C SER A 196 20.37 -28.84 49.93
N PRO A 197 20.70 -30.02 49.38
CA PRO A 197 20.17 -31.31 49.85
C PRO A 197 20.37 -31.56 51.36
N GLU A 198 21.43 -30.98 51.94
CA GLU A 198 21.72 -31.02 53.37
C GLU A 198 20.58 -30.42 54.22
N PHE A 199 19.89 -29.41 53.69
CA PHE A 199 18.72 -28.82 54.35
C PHE A 199 17.60 -29.84 54.58
N PHE A 200 17.53 -30.87 53.72
CA PHE A 200 16.55 -31.94 53.80
C PHE A 200 17.08 -33.20 54.51
N GLY A 201 18.23 -33.10 55.18
CA GLY A 201 18.83 -34.21 55.90
C GLY A 201 19.58 -35.21 55.01
N ILE A 202 19.80 -34.90 53.73
CA ILE A 202 20.64 -35.71 52.85
C ILE A 202 22.10 -35.30 53.01
N VAL A 203 22.95 -36.25 53.41
CA VAL A 203 24.38 -36.09 53.63
C VAL A 203 25.17 -36.95 52.66
N GLY A 204 26.23 -36.38 52.07
CA GLY A 204 27.13 -37.09 51.18
C GLY A 204 26.62 -37.17 49.74
N HIS A 205 26.72 -38.35 49.12
CA HIS A 205 26.37 -38.54 47.72
C HIS A 205 24.86 -38.64 47.54
N TYR A 206 24.32 -37.77 46.69
CA TYR A 206 22.93 -37.82 46.25
C TYR A 206 22.86 -37.90 44.73
N SER A 207 21.72 -38.34 44.21
CA SER A 207 21.43 -38.37 42.79
C SER A 207 19.98 -38.00 42.52
N VAL A 208 19.72 -37.44 41.35
CA VAL A 208 18.35 -37.22 40.84
C VAL A 208 17.72 -38.58 40.54
N ASN A 209 16.49 -38.80 41.01
CA ASN A 209 15.76 -40.03 40.71
C ASN A 209 15.57 -40.16 39.18
N PRO A 210 15.99 -41.28 38.56
CA PRO A 210 15.83 -41.50 37.12
C PRO A 210 14.37 -41.36 36.63
N GLU A 211 13.38 -41.70 37.45
CA GLU A 211 11.96 -41.66 37.08
C GLU A 211 11.44 -40.25 36.79
N VAL A 212 12.07 -39.21 37.37
CA VAL A 212 11.67 -37.81 37.16
C VAL A 212 12.56 -37.09 36.15
N LEU A 213 13.60 -37.74 35.61
CA LEU A 213 14.61 -37.09 34.79
C LEU A 213 14.01 -36.52 33.50
N ASP A 214 13.14 -37.28 32.84
CA ASP A 214 12.44 -36.82 31.63
C ASP A 214 11.54 -35.61 31.91
N MET A 215 10.88 -35.59 33.08
CA MET A 215 10.03 -34.49 33.51
C MET A 215 10.84 -33.24 33.87
N ILE A 216 12.02 -33.40 34.48
CA ILE A 216 12.96 -32.31 34.77
C ILE A 216 13.51 -31.72 33.46
N ASN A 217 13.85 -32.57 32.48
CA ASN A 217 14.30 -32.11 31.17
C ASN A 217 13.19 -31.35 30.44
N LEU A 218 11.96 -31.87 30.44
CA LEU A 218 10.80 -31.18 29.88
C LEU A 218 10.55 -29.83 30.59
N ALA A 219 10.60 -29.80 31.92
CA ALA A 219 10.48 -28.58 32.70
C ALA A 219 11.56 -27.57 32.32
N SER A 220 12.80 -28.01 32.09
CA SER A 220 13.92 -27.14 31.71
C SER A 220 13.66 -26.48 30.36
N GLN A 221 13.23 -27.26 29.37
CA GLN A 221 12.89 -26.75 28.03
C GLN A 221 11.73 -25.76 28.08
N MET A 222 10.70 -26.06 28.87
CA MET A 222 9.56 -25.16 29.05
C MET A 222 9.97 -23.85 29.73
N VAL A 223 10.80 -23.91 30.77
CA VAL A 223 11.31 -22.73 31.47
C VAL A 223 12.14 -21.86 30.54
N ASP A 224 13.00 -22.44 29.70
CA ASP A 224 13.77 -21.69 28.70
C ASP A 224 12.85 -21.04 27.65
N GLY A 225 11.78 -21.74 27.24
CA GLY A 225 10.71 -21.20 26.40
C GLY A 225 9.99 -20.01 27.05
N ILE A 226 9.65 -20.11 28.33
CA ILE A 226 9.03 -19.01 29.11
C ILE A 226 9.99 -17.81 29.18
N ILE A 227 11.29 -18.03 29.38
CA ILE A 227 12.29 -16.94 29.39
C ILE A 227 12.34 -16.25 28.02
N ALA A 228 12.32 -17.00 26.93
CA ALA A 228 12.31 -16.44 25.58
C ALA A 228 11.03 -15.63 25.31
N LEU A 229 9.85 -16.19 25.65
CA LEU A 229 8.56 -15.51 25.50
C LEU A 229 8.45 -14.24 26.34
N GLY A 230 8.91 -14.27 27.60
CA GLY A 230 8.85 -13.10 28.46
C GLY A 230 9.81 -11.99 28.04
N LYS A 231 10.95 -12.30 27.41
CA LYS A 231 11.81 -11.30 26.73
C LYS A 231 11.09 -10.69 25.52
N ALA A 232 10.42 -11.50 24.70
CA ALA A 232 9.68 -11.04 23.53
C ALA A 232 8.46 -10.16 23.88
N THR A 233 7.84 -10.41 25.04
CA THR A 233 6.67 -9.65 25.54
C THR A 233 7.06 -8.30 26.18
N GLY A 234 8.36 -7.98 26.25
CA GLY A 234 8.85 -6.69 26.74
C GLY A 234 8.81 -6.54 28.27
N PRO A 235 8.57 -5.33 28.81
CA PRO A 235 8.72 -5.05 30.25
C PRO A 235 7.82 -5.90 31.14
N ARG A 236 6.56 -6.14 30.74
CA ARG A 236 5.61 -6.94 31.53
C ARG A 236 6.04 -8.41 31.63
N GLY A 237 6.46 -9.00 30.51
CA GLY A 237 6.98 -10.37 30.51
C GLY A 237 8.25 -10.50 31.37
N THR A 238 9.15 -9.52 31.26
CA THR A 238 10.37 -9.47 32.08
C THR A 238 10.05 -9.38 33.58
N MET A 239 9.11 -8.52 33.99
CA MET A 239 8.66 -8.45 35.39
C MET A 239 8.06 -9.77 35.87
N THR A 240 7.33 -10.47 35.02
CA THR A 240 6.73 -11.77 35.35
C THR A 240 7.81 -12.85 35.56
N ILE A 241 8.82 -12.89 34.67
CA ILE A 241 10.00 -13.77 34.80
C ILE A 241 10.73 -13.53 36.13
N GLU A 242 10.98 -12.27 36.48
CA GLU A 242 11.68 -11.90 37.71
C GLU A 242 10.82 -12.24 38.94
N ARG A 243 9.53 -11.88 38.93
CA ARG A 243 8.60 -12.13 40.03
C ARG A 243 8.48 -13.62 40.35
N LEU A 244 8.42 -14.48 39.33
CA LEU A 244 8.29 -15.93 39.47
C LEU A 244 9.66 -16.64 39.58
N LYS A 245 10.77 -15.89 39.61
CA LYS A 245 12.14 -16.44 39.69
C LYS A 245 12.44 -17.49 38.60
N ILE A 246 11.88 -17.31 37.40
CA ILE A 246 12.00 -18.30 36.30
C ILE A 246 13.47 -18.49 35.88
N LYS A 247 14.31 -17.46 35.97
CA LYS A 247 15.75 -17.59 35.71
C LYS A 247 16.45 -18.47 36.74
N GLU A 248 16.12 -18.31 38.02
CA GLU A 248 16.64 -19.16 39.10
C GLU A 248 16.18 -20.61 38.89
N PHE A 249 14.92 -20.79 38.46
CA PHE A 249 14.37 -22.09 38.10
C PHE A 249 15.19 -22.79 37.00
N SER A 250 15.48 -22.10 35.88
CA SER A 250 16.29 -22.63 34.78
C SER A 250 17.67 -23.10 35.26
N VAL A 251 18.32 -22.29 36.11
CA VAL A 251 19.65 -22.62 36.67
C VAL A 251 19.58 -23.86 37.57
N CYS A 252 18.55 -23.97 38.42
CA CYS A 252 18.36 -25.14 39.28
C CYS A 252 18.13 -26.43 38.48
N LEU A 253 17.26 -26.39 37.47
CA LEU A 253 17.00 -27.56 36.61
C LEU A 253 18.25 -27.99 35.84
N THR A 254 18.97 -27.02 35.25
CA THR A 254 20.21 -27.28 34.51
C THR A 254 21.26 -27.93 35.42
N ARG A 255 21.41 -27.43 36.65
CA ARG A 255 22.32 -28.01 37.64
C ARG A 255 21.95 -29.45 37.96
N MET A 256 20.68 -29.75 38.22
CA MET A 256 20.22 -31.11 38.52
C MET A 256 20.51 -32.09 37.37
N LEU A 257 20.28 -31.67 36.13
CA LEU A 257 20.59 -32.49 34.95
C LEU A 257 22.11 -32.74 34.82
N ALA A 258 22.93 -31.72 35.06
CA ALA A 258 24.38 -31.85 35.04
C ALA A 258 24.91 -32.79 36.14
N ASP A 259 24.38 -32.67 37.37
CA ASP A 259 24.76 -33.52 38.49
C ASP A 259 24.41 -34.99 38.23
N HIS A 260 23.26 -35.27 37.61
CA HIS A 260 22.88 -36.62 37.20
C HIS A 260 23.86 -37.21 36.16
N GLN A 261 24.22 -36.43 35.13
CA GLN A 261 25.18 -36.86 34.11
C GLN A 261 26.57 -37.15 34.71
N ALA A 262 27.03 -36.29 35.62
CA ALA A 262 28.31 -36.47 36.31
C ALA A 262 28.30 -37.73 37.21
N ALA A 263 27.19 -38.00 37.92
CA ALA A 263 27.04 -39.21 38.73
C ALA A 263 27.04 -40.48 37.88
N GLY A 264 26.37 -40.47 36.73
CA GLY A 264 26.40 -41.57 35.76
C GLY A 264 27.81 -41.88 35.25
N ALA A 265 28.56 -40.84 34.85
CA ALA A 265 29.93 -41.00 34.38
C ALA A 265 30.87 -41.59 35.45
N ARG A 266 30.73 -41.17 36.72
CA ARG A 266 31.51 -41.72 37.84
C ARG A 266 31.22 -43.20 38.08
N ARG A 267 29.95 -43.61 38.04
CA ARG A 267 29.57 -45.02 38.20
C ARG A 267 30.18 -45.91 37.12
N ILE A 268 30.21 -45.44 35.87
CA ILE A 268 30.85 -46.15 34.75
C ILE A 268 32.36 -46.26 34.98
N ALA A 269 33.02 -45.17 35.39
CA ALA A 269 34.44 -45.17 35.67
C ALA A 269 34.82 -46.13 36.83
N GLU A 270 34.04 -46.15 37.92
CA GLU A 270 34.24 -47.07 39.04
C GLU A 270 34.02 -48.54 38.65
N ALA A 271 33.05 -48.81 37.77
CA ALA A 271 32.82 -50.16 37.25
C ALA A 271 33.99 -50.66 36.40
N LEU A 272 34.56 -49.80 35.55
CA LEU A 272 35.71 -50.12 34.70
C LEU A 272 37.02 -50.30 35.48
N LEU A 273 37.17 -49.65 36.64
CA LEU A 273 38.35 -49.83 37.50
C LEU A 273 38.29 -51.11 38.35
N LYS A 274 37.10 -51.71 38.51
CA LYS A 274 36.88 -52.95 39.25
C LYS A 274 36.85 -54.21 38.36
N SER A 275 36.82 -54.03 37.03
CA SER A 275 36.93 -55.09 36.02
C SER A 275 38.37 -55.31 35.57
#